data_AF-A0A2L0I210-F1
#
_entry.id   AF-A0A2L0I210-F1
#
_cell.length_a   1.000
_cell.length_b   1.000
_cell.length_c   1.000
_cell.angle_alpha   90.00
_cell.angle_beta   90.00
_cell.angle_gamma   90.00
#
_symmetry.space_group_name_H-M   'P 1'
#
loop_
_entity.id
_entity.type
_entity.pdbx_description
1 polymer ?
#
loop_
_entity_poly.entity_id
_entity_poly.type
_entity_poly.pdbx_seq_one_letter_code
_entity_poly.pdbx_strand_id
1 'polypeptide(L)'
;MQTLISNISNKIRQAYQKAEGFIEDEREFPLSQVFLNATFQRFVTDNVSMLKDLHADLHDDWLRLYATLDYKGLNVTLSVDLKLVQMELNKNTQLIVFEQISDTQLIEAKYPNVFYKLGVRFALFFYQRVLNKDPLGMILEKLGVIKVKDDLLHLDLNRWLGKNRSVIETLGKVHVNHAVLREAELVVIGNVNLAALFRKLSQEKEEKWDEDDMDDNKVTPIKQKEPT
;
A
#
# COMPACT_ATOMS: atom_id res chain seq x y z
N MET A 1 26.97 -9.62 -23.50
CA MET A 1 25.64 -9.18 -23.97
C MET A 1 25.06 -8.26 -22.90
N GLN A 2 25.12 -6.95 -23.14
CA GLN A 2 24.70 -5.87 -22.22
C GLN A 2 23.47 -5.18 -22.82
N THR A 3 22.24 -5.61 -22.52
CA THR A 3 21.05 -5.01 -23.14
C THR A 3 19.76 -5.05 -22.31
N LEU A 4 19.83 -5.09 -20.97
CA LEU A 4 18.61 -4.97 -20.12
C LEU A 4 18.71 -3.87 -19.04
N ILE A 5 19.92 -3.52 -18.59
CA ILE A 5 20.14 -2.50 -17.55
C ILE A 5 20.10 -1.07 -18.12
N SER A 6 20.45 -0.87 -19.40
CA SER A 6 20.64 0.46 -19.98
C SER A 6 19.33 1.23 -20.26
N ASN A 7 18.26 0.53 -20.62
CA ASN A 7 16.99 1.19 -20.97
C ASN A 7 16.20 1.64 -19.74
N ILE A 8 16.37 0.94 -18.62
CA ILE A 8 15.80 1.30 -17.31
C ILE A 8 16.56 2.50 -16.74
N SER A 9 17.91 2.47 -16.78
CA SER A 9 18.77 3.55 -16.30
C SER A 9 18.50 4.90 -16.98
N ASN A 10 18.24 4.92 -18.30
CA ASN A 10 18.04 6.17 -19.04
C ASN A 10 16.68 6.82 -18.78
N LYS A 11 15.61 6.04 -18.56
CA LYS A 11 14.28 6.56 -18.16
C LYS A 11 14.27 7.04 -16.71
N ILE A 12 14.97 6.32 -15.83
CA ILE A 12 15.21 6.73 -14.45
C ILE A 12 15.97 8.07 -14.46
N ARG A 13 17.10 8.19 -15.17
CA ARG A 13 17.83 9.46 -15.28
C ARG A 13 16.98 10.63 -15.79
N GLN A 14 16.07 10.39 -16.73
CA GLN A 14 15.17 11.44 -17.24
C GLN A 14 14.11 11.86 -16.21
N ALA A 15 13.61 10.96 -15.37
CA ALA A 15 12.73 11.31 -14.26
C ALA A 15 13.49 12.14 -13.19
N TYR A 16 14.74 11.78 -12.89
CA TYR A 16 15.61 12.52 -11.98
C TYR A 16 15.98 13.92 -12.52
N GLN A 17 16.27 14.04 -13.83
CA GLN A 17 16.61 15.33 -14.46
C GLN A 17 15.41 16.27 -14.62
N LYS A 18 14.18 15.74 -14.59
CA LYS A 18 12.95 16.57 -14.68
C LYS A 18 12.62 17.27 -13.35
N ALA A 19 13.33 16.93 -12.26
CA ALA A 19 13.18 17.51 -10.93
C ALA A 19 14.03 18.78 -10.70
N GLU A 20 15.03 19.08 -11.53
CA GLU A 20 15.88 20.29 -11.38
C GLU A 20 15.16 21.63 -11.66
N GLY A 21 13.90 21.60 -12.12
CA GLY A 21 13.17 22.77 -12.61
C GLY A 21 12.23 23.48 -11.62
N PHE A 22 12.06 23.01 -10.39
CA PHE A 22 11.07 23.57 -9.45
C PHE A 22 11.74 24.00 -8.13
N ILE A 23 12.21 25.24 -8.11
CA ILE A 23 12.78 25.91 -6.93
C ILE A 23 11.62 26.42 -6.05
N GLU A 24 11.00 25.51 -5.30
CA GLU A 24 10.33 25.83 -4.04
C GLU A 24 11.05 25.04 -2.94
N ASP A 25 11.15 25.57 -1.73
CA ASP A 25 11.88 24.92 -0.62
C ASP A 25 11.37 23.47 -0.37
N GLU A 26 12.01 22.49 -1.00
CA GLU A 26 11.75 21.08 -0.81
C GLU A 26 12.18 20.68 0.60
N ARG A 27 11.30 19.97 1.30
CA ARG A 27 11.55 19.47 2.64
C ARG A 27 11.38 17.97 2.68
N GLU A 28 12.19 17.34 3.52
CA GLU A 28 12.04 15.95 3.89
C GLU A 28 10.92 15.82 4.94
N PHE A 29 9.96 14.95 4.66
CA PHE A 29 8.86 14.58 5.54
C PHE A 29 8.97 13.09 5.84
N PRO A 30 9.56 12.71 6.99
CA PRO A 30 9.58 11.32 7.42
C PRO A 30 8.16 10.87 7.79
N LEU A 31 7.70 9.79 7.17
CA LEU A 31 6.45 9.11 7.50
C LEU A 31 6.79 7.81 8.20
N SER A 32 6.24 7.61 9.39
CA SER A 32 6.44 6.35 10.10
C SER A 32 5.77 5.19 9.37
N GLN A 33 6.35 4.00 9.50
CA GLN A 33 5.76 2.74 9.04
C GLN A 33 4.32 2.56 9.57
N VAL A 34 4.07 2.96 10.81
CA VAL A 34 2.72 2.90 11.41
C VAL A 34 1.73 3.76 10.62
N PHE A 35 2.13 4.97 10.22
CA PHE A 35 1.31 5.85 9.39
C PHE A 35 1.07 5.28 7.99
N LEU A 36 2.11 4.71 7.36
CA LEU A 36 1.99 4.04 6.06
C LEU A 36 1.02 2.86 6.13
N ASN A 37 1.14 2.01 7.15
CA ASN A 37 0.29 0.84 7.30
C ASN A 37 -1.17 1.22 7.61
N ALA A 38 -1.39 2.26 8.41
CA ALA A 38 -2.73 2.82 8.61
C ALA A 38 -3.34 3.36 7.30
N THR A 39 -2.50 3.94 6.43
CA THR A 39 -2.92 4.41 5.10
C THR A 39 -3.32 3.23 4.21
N PHE A 40 -2.52 2.15 4.19
CA PHE A 40 -2.88 0.93 3.44
C PHE A 40 -4.16 0.28 3.94
N GLN A 41 -4.36 0.22 5.26
CA GLN A 41 -5.59 -0.29 5.83
C GLN A 41 -6.80 0.51 5.34
N ARG A 42 -6.79 1.83 5.53
CA ARG A 42 -7.92 2.71 5.19
C ARG A 42 -8.27 2.70 3.71
N PHE A 43 -7.25 2.80 2.86
CA PHE A 43 -7.48 3.01 1.43
C PHE A 43 -7.54 1.70 0.66
N VAL A 44 -6.82 0.66 1.07
CA VAL A 44 -6.80 -0.61 0.33
C VAL A 44 -7.59 -1.68 1.07
N THR A 45 -7.18 -2.07 2.27
CA THR A 45 -7.75 -3.21 3.01
C THR A 45 -9.25 -3.02 3.27
N ASP A 46 -9.64 -1.88 3.82
CA ASP A 46 -11.05 -1.58 4.15
C ASP A 46 -11.94 -1.47 2.90
N ASN A 47 -11.35 -1.25 1.73
CA ASN A 47 -12.08 -1.14 0.46
C ASN A 47 -12.07 -2.43 -0.37
N VAL A 48 -11.31 -3.46 0.05
CA VAL A 48 -11.15 -4.72 -0.69
C VAL A 48 -11.52 -5.89 0.20
N SER A 49 -12.75 -6.40 0.05
CA SER A 49 -13.31 -7.45 0.91
C SER A 49 -12.51 -8.77 0.95
N MET A 50 -11.70 -9.05 -0.06
CA MET A 50 -10.82 -10.23 -0.11
C MET A 50 -9.47 -10.02 0.58
N LEU A 51 -9.10 -8.77 0.88
CA LEU A 51 -7.84 -8.40 1.49
C LEU A 51 -8.10 -8.11 2.97
N LYS A 52 -7.72 -9.05 3.84
CA LYS A 52 -7.94 -8.95 5.28
C LYS A 52 -6.90 -8.08 5.96
N ASP A 53 -5.69 -8.08 5.43
CA ASP A 53 -4.57 -7.31 5.95
C ASP A 53 -3.60 -6.94 4.82
N LEU A 54 -3.06 -5.73 4.90
CA LEU A 54 -2.04 -5.22 4.00
C LEU A 54 -1.15 -4.26 4.79
N HIS A 55 0.10 -4.64 4.98
CA HIS A 55 1.08 -3.81 5.68
C HIS A 55 2.45 -3.96 5.04
N ALA A 56 3.31 -2.97 5.28
CA ALA A 56 4.70 -2.99 4.89
C ALA A 56 5.61 -2.90 6.12
N ASP A 57 6.70 -3.66 6.08
CA ASP A 57 7.87 -3.45 6.92
C ASP A 57 8.89 -2.62 6.12
N LEU A 58 9.26 -1.46 6.65
CA LEU A 58 10.17 -0.53 5.99
C LEU A 58 11.59 -0.78 6.46
N HIS A 59 12.47 -1.03 5.50
CA HIS A 59 13.91 -1.18 5.70
C HIS A 59 14.65 -0.10 4.92
N ASP A 60 15.96 0.01 5.18
CA ASP A 60 16.82 0.87 4.36
C ASP A 60 16.79 0.42 2.88
N ASP A 61 16.39 1.31 1.97
CA ASP A 61 16.30 1.12 0.51
C ASP A 61 15.29 0.09 -0.03
N TRP A 62 14.57 -0.64 0.82
CA TRP A 62 13.56 -1.60 0.40
C TRP A 62 12.46 -1.76 1.45
N LEU A 63 11.33 -2.35 1.07
CA LEU A 63 10.26 -2.71 1.99
C LEU A 63 9.80 -4.13 1.73
N ARG A 64 9.32 -4.80 2.78
CA ARG A 64 8.60 -6.06 2.65
C ARG A 64 7.11 -5.77 2.73
N LEU A 65 6.37 -6.08 1.67
CA LEU A 65 4.92 -5.99 1.66
C LEU A 65 4.32 -7.33 2.06
N TYR A 66 3.40 -7.32 3.02
CA TYR A 66 2.61 -8.47 3.43
C TYR A 66 1.15 -8.26 3.04
N ALA A 67 0.55 -9.29 2.44
CA ALA A 67 -0.85 -9.29 2.07
C ALA A 67 -1.51 -10.57 2.59
N THR A 68 -2.51 -10.42 3.45
CA THR A 68 -3.35 -11.54 3.89
C THR A 68 -4.67 -11.51 3.15
N LEU A 69 -4.93 -12.58 2.41
CA LEU A 69 -6.13 -12.77 1.62
C LEU A 69 -7.08 -13.72 2.34
N ASP A 70 -8.35 -13.37 2.42
CA ASP A 70 -9.41 -14.26 2.93
C ASP A 70 -10.52 -14.41 1.91
N TYR A 71 -10.69 -15.64 1.40
CA TYR A 71 -11.75 -15.94 0.46
C TYR A 71 -12.29 -17.37 0.63
N LYS A 72 -13.56 -17.51 0.99
CA LYS A 72 -14.27 -18.81 1.11
C LYS A 72 -13.52 -19.83 1.99
N GLY A 73 -12.94 -19.38 3.10
CA GLY A 73 -12.21 -20.22 4.06
C GLY A 73 -10.77 -20.53 3.65
N LEU A 74 -10.30 -20.00 2.51
CA LEU A 74 -8.89 -19.90 2.18
C LEU A 74 -8.34 -18.63 2.84
N ASN A 75 -7.45 -18.80 3.80
CA ASN A 75 -6.70 -17.68 4.39
C ASN A 75 -5.22 -17.84 4.03
N VAL A 76 -4.67 -16.91 3.27
CA VAL A 76 -3.31 -16.99 2.73
C VAL A 76 -2.58 -15.68 2.98
N THR A 77 -1.43 -15.77 3.62
CA THR A 77 -0.52 -14.64 3.83
C THR A 77 0.67 -14.77 2.89
N LEU A 78 0.82 -13.78 2.03
CA LEU A 78 1.91 -13.65 1.09
C LEU A 78 2.83 -12.50 1.53
N SER A 79 4.12 -12.63 1.24
CA SER A 79 5.07 -11.53 1.38
C SER A 79 5.88 -11.36 0.10
N VAL A 80 6.33 -10.14 -0.18
CA VAL A 80 7.23 -9.83 -1.28
C VAL A 80 8.14 -8.67 -0.90
N ASP A 81 9.40 -8.72 -1.31
CA ASP A 81 10.34 -7.62 -1.10
C ASP A 81 10.33 -6.70 -2.33
N LEU A 82 10.13 -5.42 -2.07
CA LEU A 82 9.94 -4.37 -3.05
C LEU A 82 10.92 -3.23 -2.82
N LYS A 83 11.44 -2.67 -3.89
CA LYS A 83 12.23 -1.45 -3.90
C LYS A 83 11.38 -0.30 -4.42
N LEU A 84 11.37 0.81 -3.70
CA LEU A 84 10.71 2.02 -4.17
C LEU A 84 11.51 2.64 -5.31
N VAL A 85 10.89 2.74 -6.50
CA VAL A 85 11.53 3.32 -7.69
C VAL A 85 11.16 4.78 -7.83
N GLN A 86 9.87 5.08 -7.65
CA GLN A 86 9.34 6.43 -7.83
C GLN A 86 8.08 6.62 -6.99
N MET A 87 7.89 7.83 -6.47
CA MET A 87 6.67 8.26 -5.81
C MET A 87 6.28 9.62 -6.36
N GLU A 88 5.07 9.72 -6.91
CA GLU A 88 4.48 10.96 -7.41
C GLU A 88 3.14 11.18 -6.73
N LEU A 89 3.02 12.26 -5.97
CA LEU A 89 1.75 12.71 -5.39
C LEU A 89 1.54 14.18 -5.77
N ASN A 90 0.54 14.43 -6.61
CA ASN A 90 0.02 15.74 -6.95
C ASN A 90 -1.50 15.62 -7.19
N LYS A 91 -2.17 16.71 -7.59
CA LYS A 91 -3.63 16.72 -7.83
C LYS A 91 -4.13 15.67 -8.83
N ASN A 92 -3.33 15.37 -9.86
CA ASN A 92 -3.74 14.57 -11.01
C ASN A 92 -3.16 13.15 -10.97
N THR A 93 -2.02 13.00 -10.31
CA THR A 93 -1.25 11.76 -10.24
C THR A 93 -1.01 11.44 -8.77
N GLN A 94 -1.54 10.30 -8.30
CA GLN A 94 -1.09 9.68 -7.05
C GLN A 94 -0.59 8.28 -7.36
N LEU A 95 0.69 8.18 -7.71
CA LEU A 95 1.31 6.96 -8.21
C LEU A 95 2.54 6.63 -7.38
N ILE A 96 2.60 5.41 -6.89
CA ILE A 96 3.81 4.84 -6.30
C ILE A 96 4.24 3.66 -7.18
N VAL A 97 5.52 3.63 -7.53
CA VAL A 97 6.10 2.61 -8.41
C VAL A 97 7.12 1.82 -7.62
N PHE A 98 6.91 0.51 -7.58
CA PHE A 98 7.82 -0.43 -6.95
C PHE A 98 8.45 -1.36 -7.98
N GLU A 99 9.73 -1.64 -7.79
CA GLU A 99 10.46 -2.73 -8.45
C GLU A 99 10.48 -3.91 -7.49
N GLN A 100 10.16 -5.10 -7.99
CA GLN A 100 10.24 -6.30 -7.18
C GLN A 100 11.67 -6.83 -7.15
N ILE A 101 12.17 -7.10 -5.95
CA ILE A 101 13.54 -7.60 -5.74
C ILE A 101 13.59 -9.04 -5.25
N SER A 102 12.48 -9.60 -4.77
CA SER A 102 12.38 -11.02 -4.37
C SER A 102 11.10 -11.68 -4.88
N ASP A 103 11.12 -13.01 -5.02
CA ASP A 103 9.94 -13.79 -5.36
C ASP A 103 8.89 -13.72 -4.23
N THR A 104 7.61 -13.68 -4.58
CA THR A 104 6.53 -13.77 -3.57
C THR A 104 6.69 -15.04 -2.72
N GLN A 105 6.75 -14.89 -1.40
CA GLN A 105 6.83 -15.99 -0.46
C GLN A 105 5.47 -16.28 0.16
N LEU A 106 5.18 -17.57 0.36
CA LEU A 106 4.02 -18.00 1.12
C LEU A 106 4.41 -18.13 2.59
N ILE A 107 3.98 -17.16 3.41
CA ILE A 107 4.30 -17.13 4.84
C ILE A 107 3.38 -18.09 5.58
N GLU A 108 2.08 -17.93 5.39
CA GLU A 108 1.07 -18.76 6.04
C GLU A 108 -0.05 -19.10 5.08
N ALA A 109 -0.61 -20.31 5.21
CA ALA A 109 -1.77 -20.69 4.43
C ALA A 109 -2.64 -21.70 5.18
N LYS A 110 -3.86 -21.27 5.49
CA LYS A 110 -4.93 -22.12 5.97
C LYS A 110 -5.83 -22.49 4.81
N TYR A 111 -5.86 -23.78 4.49
CA TYR A 111 -6.65 -24.31 3.39
C TYR A 111 -7.92 -24.96 3.92
N PRO A 112 -9.08 -24.72 3.28
CA PRO A 112 -10.31 -25.39 3.65
C PRO A 112 -10.27 -26.88 3.29
N ASN A 113 -9.52 -27.26 2.24
CA ASN A 113 -9.41 -28.63 1.73
C ASN A 113 -8.04 -28.91 1.09
N VAL A 114 -7.66 -30.19 1.00
CA VAL A 114 -6.38 -30.63 0.41
C VAL A 114 -6.27 -30.27 -1.08
N PHE A 115 -7.38 -30.26 -1.82
CA PHE A 115 -7.41 -29.80 -3.21
C PHE A 115 -7.11 -28.30 -3.35
N TYR A 116 -7.55 -27.47 -2.39
CA TYR A 116 -7.21 -26.04 -2.38
C TYR A 116 -5.73 -25.83 -2.07
N LYS A 117 -5.15 -26.63 -1.16
CA LYS A 117 -3.71 -26.64 -0.90
C LYS A 117 -2.91 -26.95 -2.16
N LEU A 118 -3.33 -27.97 -2.92
CA LEU A 118 -2.67 -28.34 -4.16
C LEU A 118 -2.86 -27.27 -5.24
N GLY A 119 -4.06 -26.70 -5.38
CA GLY A 119 -4.36 -25.65 -6.34
C GLY A 119 -3.60 -24.35 -6.09
N VAL A 120 -3.51 -23.89 -4.84
CA VAL A 120 -2.75 -22.66 -4.48
C VAL A 120 -1.25 -22.88 -4.66
N ARG A 121 -0.72 -24.03 -4.22
CA ARG A 121 0.70 -24.36 -4.46
C ARG A 121 1.00 -24.46 -5.96
N PHE A 122 0.13 -25.10 -6.73
CA PHE A 122 0.29 -25.21 -8.17
C PHE A 122 0.17 -23.85 -8.85
N ALA A 123 -0.74 -22.98 -8.42
CA ALA A 123 -0.85 -21.62 -8.95
C ALA A 123 0.42 -20.81 -8.64
N LEU A 124 0.84 -20.74 -7.37
CA LEU A 124 2.08 -20.06 -6.97
C LEU A 124 3.28 -20.60 -7.75
N PHE A 125 3.43 -21.92 -7.82
CA PHE A 125 4.50 -22.58 -8.57
C PHE A 125 4.42 -22.32 -10.08
N PHE A 126 3.23 -22.33 -10.68
CA PHE A 126 3.05 -22.09 -12.11
C PHE A 126 3.35 -20.63 -12.46
N TYR A 127 2.92 -19.69 -11.63
CA TYR A 127 3.21 -18.27 -11.82
C TYR A 127 4.70 -17.96 -11.62
N GLN A 128 5.32 -18.49 -10.57
CA GLN A 128 6.74 -18.31 -10.29
C GLN A 128 7.64 -19.01 -11.31
N ARG A 129 7.34 -20.28 -11.62
CA ARG A 129 8.30 -21.17 -12.30
C ARG A 129 8.02 -21.36 -13.79
N VAL A 130 6.79 -21.11 -14.25
CA VAL A 130 6.40 -21.26 -15.67
C VAL A 130 6.23 -19.90 -16.33
N LEU A 131 5.62 -18.93 -15.64
CA LEU A 131 5.40 -17.59 -16.18
C LEU A 131 6.50 -16.59 -15.80
N ASN A 132 7.38 -16.88 -14.83
CA ASN A 132 8.29 -15.90 -14.22
C ASN A 132 7.58 -14.58 -13.85
N LYS A 133 6.32 -14.69 -13.42
CA LYS A 133 5.49 -13.53 -13.08
C LYS A 133 5.05 -13.61 -11.63
N ASP A 134 4.98 -12.44 -11.03
CA ASP A 134 4.70 -12.34 -9.62
C ASP A 134 3.24 -12.62 -9.28
N PRO A 135 2.94 -13.64 -8.46
CA PRO A 135 1.57 -13.96 -8.10
C PRO A 135 0.93 -12.87 -7.24
N LEU A 136 1.68 -12.18 -6.38
CA LEU A 136 1.13 -11.09 -5.55
C LEU A 136 0.76 -9.89 -6.43
N GLY A 137 1.64 -9.51 -7.35
CA GLY A 137 1.38 -8.45 -8.31
C GLY A 137 0.11 -8.68 -9.15
N MET A 138 -0.09 -9.90 -9.66
CA MET A 138 -1.31 -10.27 -10.39
C MET A 138 -2.56 -10.28 -9.51
N ILE A 139 -2.47 -10.77 -8.26
CA ILE A 139 -3.61 -10.77 -7.35
C ILE A 139 -4.02 -9.33 -7.06
N LEU A 140 -3.06 -8.47 -6.70
CA LEU A 140 -3.33 -7.05 -6.45
C LEU A 140 -3.84 -6.35 -7.71
N GLU A 141 -3.36 -6.71 -8.90
CA GLU A 141 -3.89 -6.16 -10.15
C GLU A 141 -5.34 -6.57 -10.40
N LYS A 142 -5.66 -7.85 -10.18
CA LYS A 142 -7.02 -8.37 -10.33
C LYS A 142 -7.99 -7.81 -9.29
N LEU A 143 -7.49 -7.48 -8.10
CA LEU A 143 -8.22 -6.77 -7.04
C LEU A 143 -8.33 -5.26 -7.34
N GLY A 144 -7.69 -4.78 -8.41
CA GLY A 144 -7.69 -3.36 -8.75
C GLY A 144 -6.96 -2.53 -7.70
N VAL A 145 -5.89 -3.06 -7.12
CA VAL A 145 -5.03 -2.33 -6.20
C VAL A 145 -3.86 -1.73 -6.96
N ILE A 146 -3.19 -2.52 -7.79
CA ILE A 146 -2.04 -2.09 -8.58
C ILE A 146 -2.26 -2.33 -10.08
N LYS A 147 -1.34 -1.85 -10.92
CA LYS A 147 -1.19 -2.25 -12.32
C LYS A 147 0.22 -2.76 -12.51
N VAL A 148 0.39 -3.91 -13.15
CA VAL A 148 1.73 -4.45 -13.43
C VAL A 148 2.14 -4.01 -14.83
N LYS A 149 3.22 -3.24 -14.96
CA LYS A 149 3.73 -2.77 -16.25
C LYS A 149 5.24 -2.86 -16.29
N ASP A 150 5.77 -3.54 -17.30
CA ASP A 150 7.22 -3.69 -17.50
C ASP A 150 7.93 -4.21 -16.23
N ASP A 151 7.33 -5.19 -15.55
CA ASP A 151 7.75 -5.78 -14.27
C ASP A 151 7.79 -4.82 -13.06
N LEU A 152 7.25 -3.62 -13.23
CA LEU A 152 7.03 -2.64 -12.15
C LEU A 152 5.58 -2.71 -11.64
N LEU A 153 5.45 -2.58 -10.32
CA LEU A 153 4.16 -2.52 -9.64
C LEU A 153 3.77 -1.05 -9.49
N HIS A 154 2.79 -0.63 -10.30
CA HIS A 154 2.23 0.71 -10.27
C HIS A 154 1.02 0.74 -9.32
N LEU A 155 1.22 1.24 -8.11
CA LEU A 155 0.15 1.50 -7.16
C LEU A 155 -0.48 2.88 -7.48
N ASP A 156 -1.61 2.84 -8.18
CA ASP A 156 -2.38 4.04 -8.53
C ASP A 156 -3.41 4.33 -7.43
N LEU A 157 -3.05 5.27 -6.56
CA LEU A 157 -3.84 5.70 -5.42
C LEU A 157 -5.00 6.63 -5.81
N ASN A 158 -5.09 7.11 -7.06
CA ASN A 158 -6.15 8.02 -7.51
C ASN A 158 -7.55 7.47 -7.25
N ARG A 159 -7.73 6.16 -7.34
CA ARG A 159 -9.04 5.53 -7.12
C ARG A 159 -9.56 5.66 -5.69
N TRP A 160 -8.67 5.93 -4.73
CA TRP A 160 -9.01 6.10 -3.32
C TRP A 160 -8.82 7.56 -2.87
N LEU A 161 -7.67 8.17 -3.14
CA LEU A 161 -7.38 9.56 -2.77
C LEU A 161 -8.16 10.57 -3.65
N GLY A 162 -8.39 10.24 -4.92
CA GLY A 162 -9.14 11.07 -5.87
C GLY A 162 -10.62 11.23 -5.57
N LYS A 163 -11.19 10.35 -4.73
CA LYS A 163 -12.61 10.45 -4.31
C LYS A 163 -12.82 11.49 -3.20
N ASN A 164 -11.75 11.89 -2.50
CA ASN A 164 -11.84 12.82 -1.40
C ASN A 164 -11.46 14.23 -1.85
N ARG A 165 -12.45 15.12 -1.89
CA ARG A 165 -12.29 16.51 -2.32
C ARG A 165 -11.31 17.30 -1.44
N SER A 166 -11.30 17.07 -0.13
CA SER A 166 -10.37 17.72 0.81
C SER A 166 -8.92 17.28 0.55
N VAL A 167 -8.72 16.00 0.25
CA VAL A 167 -7.40 15.44 -0.12
C VAL A 167 -6.94 16.01 -1.46
N ILE A 168 -7.81 16.04 -2.47
CA ILE A 168 -7.47 16.56 -3.82
C ILE A 168 -7.18 18.06 -3.82
N GLU A 169 -7.93 18.85 -3.06
CA GLU A 169 -7.65 20.28 -2.90
C GLU A 169 -6.31 20.54 -2.21
N THR A 170 -5.88 19.62 -1.34
CA THR A 170 -4.58 19.70 -0.66
C THR A 170 -3.45 19.18 -1.55
N LEU A 171 -3.68 18.11 -2.32
CA LEU A 171 -2.78 17.62 -3.38
C LEU A 171 -2.60 18.64 -4.51
N GLY A 172 -3.54 19.57 -4.71
CA GLY A 172 -3.38 20.71 -5.61
C GLY A 172 -2.35 21.75 -5.17
N LYS A 173 -1.92 21.69 -3.91
CA LYS A 173 -0.94 22.61 -3.31
C LYS A 173 0.37 21.91 -2.94
N VAL A 174 0.46 20.61 -3.23
CA VAL A 174 1.52 19.71 -2.80
C VAL A 174 2.04 18.97 -4.02
N HIS A 175 3.36 18.98 -4.18
CA HIS A 175 4.03 18.19 -5.20
C HIS A 175 5.07 17.33 -4.51
N VAL A 176 4.84 16.03 -4.53
CA VAL A 176 5.83 15.01 -4.18
C VAL A 176 6.36 14.45 -5.49
N ASN A 177 7.67 14.56 -5.67
CA ASN A 177 8.35 14.01 -6.84
C ASN A 177 9.29 12.85 -6.46
N HIS A 178 9.61 12.71 -5.17
CA HIS A 178 10.59 11.76 -4.70
C HIS A 178 10.26 11.27 -3.29
N ALA A 179 10.62 10.02 -3.01
CA ALA A 179 10.63 9.48 -1.67
C ALA A 179 11.71 8.40 -1.57
N VAL A 180 12.28 8.24 -0.38
CA VAL A 180 13.29 7.23 -0.04
C VAL A 180 12.83 6.41 1.16
N LEU A 181 13.29 5.16 1.21
CA LEU A 181 13.01 4.25 2.33
C LEU A 181 14.19 4.25 3.30
N ARG A 182 13.88 4.47 4.58
CA ARG A 182 14.79 4.32 5.71
C ARG A 182 14.17 3.33 6.69
N GLU A 183 14.96 2.81 7.62
CA GLU A 183 14.46 1.89 8.65
C GLU A 183 13.22 2.47 9.37
N ALA A 184 12.10 1.73 9.29
CA ALA A 184 10.79 2.11 9.85
C ALA A 184 10.19 3.44 9.33
N GLU A 185 10.76 4.07 8.30
CA GLU A 185 10.33 5.39 7.81
C GLU A 185 10.35 5.50 6.28
N LEU A 186 9.28 6.06 5.71
CA LEU A 186 9.22 6.51 4.32
C LEU A 186 9.45 8.02 4.31
N VAL A 187 10.61 8.46 3.81
CA VAL A 187 10.95 9.89 3.75
C VAL A 187 10.49 10.45 2.41
N VAL A 188 9.46 11.28 2.47
CA VAL A 188 8.88 11.93 1.29
C VAL A 188 9.49 13.31 1.11
N ILE A 189 9.92 13.63 -0.10
CA ILE A 189 10.52 14.93 -0.42
C ILE A 189 9.54 15.75 -1.27
N GLY A 190 9.21 16.95 -0.80
CA GLY A 190 8.41 17.91 -1.56
C GLY A 190 8.11 19.19 -0.80
N ASN A 191 7.12 19.97 -1.27
CA ASN A 191 6.83 21.32 -0.75
C ASN A 191 6.26 21.32 0.70
N VAL A 192 6.53 22.40 1.45
CA VAL A 192 6.00 22.73 2.81
C VAL A 192 4.52 22.42 3.08
N ASN A 193 3.64 22.45 2.07
CA ASN A 193 2.23 22.10 2.25
C ASN A 193 1.97 20.60 2.50
N LEU A 194 2.99 19.74 2.36
CA LEU A 194 2.91 18.30 2.66
C LEU A 194 2.50 18.01 4.10
N ALA A 195 3.01 18.78 5.06
CA ALA A 195 2.63 18.62 6.46
C ALA A 195 1.11 18.80 6.68
N ALA A 196 0.50 19.74 5.95
CA ALA A 196 -0.94 19.97 6.02
C ALA A 196 -1.74 18.82 5.39
N LEU A 197 -1.22 18.20 4.32
CA LEU A 197 -1.81 17.01 3.71
C LEU A 197 -1.83 15.81 4.66
N PHE A 198 -0.68 15.49 5.26
CA PHE A 198 -0.58 14.36 6.19
C PHE A 198 -1.38 14.58 7.46
N ARG A 199 -1.43 15.82 7.97
CA ARG A 199 -2.31 16.17 9.09
C ARG A 199 -3.78 15.93 8.75
N LYS A 200 -4.24 16.30 7.56
CA LYS A 200 -5.62 16.04 7.12
C LYS A 200 -5.92 14.55 6.98
N LEU A 201 -5.02 13.78 6.38
CA LEU A 201 -5.16 12.32 6.28
C LEU A 201 -5.24 11.66 7.67
N SER A 202 -4.52 12.23 8.65
CA SER A 202 -4.55 11.80 10.05
C SER A 202 -5.82 12.27 10.78
N GLN A 203 -6.31 13.48 10.56
CA GLN A 203 -7.51 14.02 11.22
C GLN A 203 -8.81 13.37 10.73
N GLU A 204 -8.89 13.02 9.44
CA GLU A 204 -10.02 12.23 8.94
C GLU A 204 -10.07 10.81 9.56
N LYS A 205 -9.03 10.40 10.30
CA LYS A 205 -9.08 9.22 11.17
C LYS A 205 -9.90 9.53 12.43
N GLU A 206 -9.75 10.68 13.07
CA GLU A 206 -10.44 10.98 14.33
C GLU A 206 -11.94 11.17 14.10
N GLU A 207 -12.34 11.93 13.07
CA GLU A 207 -13.77 12.21 12.79
C GLU A 207 -14.57 10.95 12.45
N LYS A 208 -13.94 9.90 11.91
CA LYS A 208 -14.63 8.67 11.50
C LYS A 208 -14.76 7.62 12.61
N TRP A 209 -14.03 7.78 13.71
CA TRP A 209 -14.11 6.88 14.87
C TRP A 209 -15.09 7.42 15.92
N ASP A 210 -15.50 8.68 15.83
CA ASP A 210 -16.45 9.32 16.75
C ASP A 210 -17.93 9.21 16.31
N GLU A 211 -18.23 8.70 15.10
CA GLU A 211 -19.62 8.62 14.61
C GLU A 211 -20.30 7.25 14.73
N ASP A 212 -19.59 6.15 15.02
CA ASP A 212 -20.18 4.79 14.97
C ASP A 212 -20.24 4.03 16.31
N ASP A 213 -19.83 4.58 17.46
CA ASP A 213 -19.81 3.82 18.73
C ASP A 213 -20.23 4.63 19.98
N MET A 214 -21.41 5.27 19.97
CA MET A 214 -22.12 5.60 21.22
C MET A 214 -23.66 5.57 21.06
N ASP A 215 -24.26 4.37 21.09
CA ASP A 215 -25.61 4.20 21.66
C ASP A 215 -25.48 3.60 23.07
N ASP A 216 -24.95 4.41 24.00
CA ASP A 216 -24.83 4.11 25.43
C ASP A 216 -26.19 4.10 26.16
N ASN A 217 -27.33 4.14 25.44
CA ASN A 217 -28.64 4.33 26.04
C ASN A 217 -29.50 3.06 26.15
N LYS A 218 -28.91 1.86 25.99
CA LYS A 218 -29.58 0.59 26.33
C LYS A 218 -29.03 -0.02 27.63
N VAL A 219 -29.55 0.48 28.75
CA VAL A 219 -29.43 -0.19 30.05
C VAL A 219 -30.31 -1.44 30.05
N THR A 220 -29.72 -2.63 29.98
CA THR A 220 -30.43 -3.88 30.32
C THR A 220 -30.51 -4.05 31.84
N PRO A 221 -31.70 -4.24 32.43
CA PRO A 221 -31.82 -4.39 33.88
C PRO A 221 -31.20 -5.71 34.37
N ILE A 222 -30.39 -5.61 35.42
CA ILE A 222 -29.71 -6.73 36.09
C ILE A 222 -30.75 -7.54 36.88
N LYS A 223 -30.94 -8.82 36.54
CA LYS A 223 -31.75 -9.75 37.36
C LYS A 223 -30.99 -10.07 38.66
N GLN A 224 -31.52 -9.63 39.80
CA GLN A 224 -31.04 -10.06 41.12
C GLN A 224 -31.41 -11.53 41.36
N LYS A 225 -30.47 -12.30 41.93
CA LYS A 225 -30.71 -13.67 42.42
C LYS A 225 -31.51 -13.60 43.73
N GLU A 226 -32.59 -14.39 43.82
CA GLU A 226 -33.34 -14.56 45.06
C GLU A 226 -32.51 -15.36 46.10
N PRO A 227 -32.50 -14.93 47.38
CA PRO A 227 -31.79 -15.63 48.44
C PRO A 227 -32.55 -16.91 48.84
N THR A 228 -31.79 -18.01 48.96
CA THR A 228 -32.24 -19.28 49.55
C THR A 228 -31.82 -19.35 51.02
#